data_AF-A0A1I0MMH7-F1
#
_entry.id   AF-A0A1I0MMH7-F1
#
_cell.length_a   1.000
_cell.length_b   1.000
_cell.length_c   1.000
_cell.angle_alpha   90.00
_cell.angle_beta   90.00
_cell.angle_gamma   90.00
#
_symmetry.space_group_name_H-M   'P 1'
#
loop_
_entity.id
_entity.type
_entity.pdbx_description
1 polymer ?
#
loop_
_entity_poly.entity_id
_entity_poly.type
_entity_poly.pdbx_seq_one_letter_code
_entity_poly.pdbx_strand_id
1 'polypeptide(L)'
;MKKHYLKFGIFYCILALMLFLAAVLFYTKRKIDKVNEFTCSTVNNSYAMIPPEVNTDPRTLMRNMLSNWAFLAIGNNEDVGYYSAIIDVRNNYSVLLETRDFLEVSYYGEIEHETYTDSDGRFHDDNIPVIPRTERYLFTDGPMDLTEEEMDALYPTLRGSITNAKCDDIWIYEGELNISAPDGIRTIPIATYDQVDTSMEVPMEDCIVRIDNITPCFMAGTGRKNRLYNEARSCASVFLDQYLDGLTTGEVTFDRGILTSKASAVYVANGGDYLIVFYSVEKPLYMVLRDNIKVYIGALAALLIVQGLIISAVKKLYHDQKDFEIRSRQLTYDIASDLKKPLTRTKSYIERWEACDDDKKKQNYSKKIIDEVDSMSDTVSKFLSSGSVRNKRR
;
A
#
# COMPACT_ATOMS: atom_id res chain seq x y z
N MET A 1 38.24 16.77 26.24
CA MET A 1 36.99 17.24 25.59
C MET A 1 36.74 16.72 24.16
N LYS A 2 37.75 16.41 23.32
CA LYS A 2 37.56 15.98 21.90
C LYS A 2 36.68 14.76 21.64
N LYS A 3 36.62 13.77 22.55
CA LYS A 3 35.88 12.51 22.32
C LYS A 3 34.39 12.58 22.67
N HIS A 4 33.95 13.53 23.50
CA HIS A 4 32.56 13.56 23.97
C HIS A 4 31.60 14.14 22.93
N TYR A 5 31.97 15.22 22.24
CA TYR A 5 31.09 15.85 21.24
C TYR A 5 30.80 14.95 20.04
N LEU A 6 31.79 14.20 19.55
CA LEU A 6 31.58 13.23 18.47
C LEU A 6 30.65 12.09 18.91
N LYS A 7 30.82 11.60 20.15
CA LYS A 7 29.94 10.57 20.73
C LYS A 7 28.51 11.08 20.89
N PHE A 8 28.31 12.31 21.35
CA PHE A 8 26.99 12.94 21.44
C PHE A 8 26.34 13.11 20.06
N GLY A 9 27.09 13.60 19.07
CA GLY A 9 26.57 13.74 17.69
C GLY A 9 26.13 12.42 17.08
N ILE A 10 26.95 11.37 17.20
CA ILE A 10 26.60 10.01 16.73
C ILE A 10 25.36 9.49 17.46
N PHE A 11 25.28 9.69 18.79
CA PHE A 11 24.11 9.29 19.57
C PHE A 11 22.82 9.97 19.09
N TYR A 12 22.86 11.28 18.83
CA TYR A 12 21.71 12.00 18.28
C TYR A 12 21.31 11.51 16.88
N CYS A 13 22.28 11.19 16.01
CA CYS A 13 21.99 10.59 14.71
C CYS A 13 21.27 9.25 14.84
N ILE A 14 21.78 8.37 15.71
CA ILE A 14 21.18 7.05 15.95
C ILE A 14 19.76 7.23 16.51
N LEU A 15 19.58 8.11 17.48
CA LEU A 15 18.27 8.40 18.06
C LEU A 15 17.28 8.92 17.00
N ALA A 16 17.70 9.88 16.16
CA ALA A 16 16.86 10.42 15.09
C ALA A 16 16.47 9.34 14.06
N LEU A 17 17.41 8.47 13.68
CA LEU A 17 17.15 7.34 12.78
C LEU A 17 16.18 6.33 13.40
N MET A 18 16.31 6.03 14.69
CA MET A 18 15.37 5.15 15.40
C MET A 18 13.97 5.76 15.47
N LEU A 19 13.85 7.07 15.77
CA LEU A 19 12.56 7.77 15.79
C LEU A 19 11.92 7.78 14.40
N PHE A 20 12.70 8.03 13.36
CA PHE A 20 12.22 7.98 11.97
C PHE A 20 11.76 6.57 11.59
N LEU A 21 12.55 5.55 11.90
CA LEU A 21 12.18 4.15 11.65
C LEU A 21 10.88 3.79 12.39
N ALA A 22 10.75 4.17 13.66
CA ALA A 22 9.55 3.94 14.44
C ALA A 22 8.32 4.64 13.83
N ALA A 23 8.48 5.87 13.34
CA ALA A 23 7.40 6.60 12.68
C ALA A 23 6.95 5.94 11.36
N VAL A 24 7.91 5.47 10.55
CA VAL A 24 7.61 4.74 9.31
C VAL A 24 6.92 3.42 9.63
N LEU A 25 7.43 2.64 10.59
CA LEU A 25 6.81 1.38 11.01
C LEU A 25 5.39 1.59 11.56
N PHE A 26 5.17 2.63 12.35
CA PHE A 26 3.84 2.98 12.86
C PHE A 26 2.87 3.38 11.73
N TYR A 27 3.35 4.18 10.78
CA TYR A 27 2.57 4.55 9.59
C TYR A 27 2.18 3.32 8.77
N THR A 28 3.15 2.46 8.43
CA THR A 28 2.93 1.23 7.67
C THR A 28 1.97 0.31 8.41
N LYS A 29 2.16 0.09 9.72
CA LYS A 29 1.27 -0.74 10.53
C LYS A 29 -0.16 -0.22 10.51
N ARG A 30 -0.38 1.09 10.74
CA ARG A 30 -1.72 1.68 10.72
C ARG A 30 -2.41 1.53 9.37
N LYS A 31 -1.65 1.57 8.27
CA LYS A 31 -2.18 1.33 6.92
C LYS A 31 -2.51 -0.15 6.69
N ILE A 32 -1.69 -1.06 7.18
CA ILE A 32 -1.95 -2.51 7.16
C ILE A 32 -3.22 -2.84 7.94
N ASP A 33 -3.39 -2.25 9.13
CA ASP A 33 -4.56 -2.46 9.97
C ASP A 33 -5.86 -2.04 9.23
N LYS A 34 -5.81 -0.95 8.45
CA LYS A 34 -6.95 -0.54 7.60
C LYS A 34 -7.26 -1.52 6.47
N VAL A 35 -6.23 -2.06 5.81
CA VAL A 35 -6.43 -3.09 4.78
C VAL A 35 -7.05 -4.34 5.42
N ASN A 36 -6.55 -4.74 6.59
CA ASN A 36 -7.11 -5.86 7.35
C ASN A 36 -8.58 -5.64 7.73
N GLU A 37 -8.95 -4.43 8.16
CA GLU A 37 -10.36 -4.08 8.42
C GLU A 37 -11.22 -4.20 7.16
N PHE A 38 -10.69 -3.82 6.00
CA PHE A 38 -11.36 -4.00 4.71
C PHE A 38 -11.55 -5.47 4.36
N THR A 39 -10.51 -6.32 4.48
CA THR A 39 -10.61 -7.78 4.23
C THR A 39 -11.76 -8.43 5.00
N CYS A 40 -11.88 -8.08 6.29
CA CYS A 40 -12.94 -8.57 7.16
C CYS A 40 -14.32 -8.05 6.70
N SER A 41 -14.40 -6.77 6.36
CA SER A 41 -15.64 -6.13 5.90
C SER A 41 -16.16 -6.74 4.60
N THR A 42 -15.27 -7.12 3.68
CA THR A 42 -15.64 -7.78 2.41
C THR A 42 -16.41 -9.07 2.66
N VAL A 43 -15.85 -10.00 3.43
CA VAL A 43 -16.52 -11.27 3.75
C VAL A 43 -17.76 -11.06 4.60
N ASN A 44 -17.71 -10.15 5.57
CA ASN A 44 -18.85 -9.85 6.43
C ASN A 44 -20.02 -9.22 5.65
N ASN A 45 -19.74 -8.33 4.69
CA ASN A 45 -20.76 -7.75 3.84
C ASN A 45 -21.37 -8.80 2.91
N SER A 46 -20.55 -9.68 2.32
CA SER A 46 -21.07 -10.79 1.51
C SER A 46 -21.94 -11.74 2.32
N TYR A 47 -21.54 -12.04 3.56
CA TYR A 47 -22.34 -12.82 4.49
C TYR A 47 -23.66 -12.11 4.84
N ALA A 48 -23.63 -10.80 5.12
CA ALA A 48 -24.82 -10.02 5.48
C ALA A 48 -25.77 -9.76 4.31
N MET A 49 -25.27 -9.77 3.07
CA MET A 49 -26.07 -9.62 1.85
C MET A 49 -26.95 -10.84 1.55
N ILE A 50 -26.74 -11.96 2.24
CA ILE A 50 -27.60 -13.14 2.15
C ILE A 50 -28.56 -13.12 3.37
N PRO A 51 -29.83 -12.72 3.18
CA PRO A 51 -30.76 -12.56 4.29
C PRO A 51 -31.06 -13.91 4.99
N PRO A 52 -31.06 -13.95 6.33
CA PRO A 52 -31.25 -15.18 7.12
C PRO A 52 -32.64 -15.81 7.03
N GLU A 53 -33.65 -15.04 6.62
CA GLU A 53 -35.07 -15.42 6.72
C GLU A 53 -35.68 -15.97 5.42
N VAL A 54 -34.89 -16.09 4.35
CA VAL A 54 -35.47 -16.55 3.09
C VAL A 54 -35.29 -18.06 2.97
N ASN A 55 -36.42 -18.76 2.94
CA ASN A 55 -36.55 -20.15 2.50
C ASN A 55 -36.32 -20.18 0.97
N THR A 56 -35.10 -19.82 0.55
CA THR A 56 -34.77 -19.47 -0.82
C THR A 56 -34.55 -20.70 -1.67
N ASP A 57 -35.27 -20.75 -2.78
CA ASP A 57 -34.91 -21.50 -3.98
C ASP A 57 -33.41 -21.27 -4.34
N PRO A 58 -32.64 -22.33 -4.66
CA PRO A 58 -31.27 -22.25 -5.18
C PRO A 58 -31.03 -21.14 -6.21
N ARG A 59 -32.00 -20.88 -7.09
CA ARG A 59 -31.92 -19.81 -8.09
C ARG A 59 -31.75 -18.44 -7.44
N THR A 60 -32.48 -18.17 -6.36
CA THR A 60 -32.37 -16.89 -5.65
C THR A 60 -31.03 -16.78 -4.92
N LEU A 61 -30.49 -17.89 -4.38
CA LEU A 61 -29.15 -17.91 -3.80
C LEU A 61 -28.07 -17.60 -4.86
N MET A 62 -28.18 -18.20 -6.05
CA MET A 62 -27.29 -17.95 -7.17
C MET A 62 -27.34 -16.47 -7.61
N ARG A 63 -28.54 -15.90 -7.79
CA ARG A 63 -28.70 -14.48 -8.14
C ARG A 63 -28.08 -13.55 -7.10
N ASN A 64 -28.35 -13.77 -5.82
CA ASN A 64 -27.77 -12.95 -4.74
C ASN A 64 -26.24 -13.05 -4.70
N MET A 65 -25.70 -14.25 -4.94
CA MET A 65 -24.26 -14.47 -5.03
C MET A 65 -23.64 -13.71 -6.21
N LEU A 66 -24.25 -13.77 -7.40
CA LEU A 66 -23.76 -13.06 -8.59
C LEU A 66 -23.83 -11.55 -8.41
N SER A 67 -24.90 -11.02 -7.81
CA SER A 67 -25.01 -9.59 -7.49
C SER A 67 -23.92 -9.16 -6.48
N ASN A 68 -23.64 -9.99 -5.47
CA ASN A 68 -22.52 -9.76 -4.57
C ASN A 68 -21.18 -9.76 -5.32
N TRP A 69 -20.98 -10.67 -6.26
CA TRP A 69 -19.78 -10.73 -7.08
C TRP A 69 -19.63 -9.49 -7.97
N ALA A 70 -20.70 -9.04 -8.63
CA ALA A 70 -20.69 -7.83 -9.43
C ALA A 70 -20.26 -6.62 -8.59
N PHE A 71 -20.78 -6.50 -7.36
CA PHE A 71 -20.37 -5.46 -6.42
C PHE A 71 -18.86 -5.56 -6.07
N LEU A 72 -18.34 -6.76 -5.84
CA LEU A 72 -16.93 -6.97 -5.52
C LEU A 72 -15.99 -6.75 -6.71
N ALA A 73 -16.43 -7.06 -7.92
CA ALA A 73 -15.67 -6.85 -9.15
C ALA A 73 -15.39 -5.34 -9.40
N ILE A 74 -16.30 -4.44 -8.99
CA ILE A 74 -16.10 -2.98 -9.08
C ILE A 74 -14.90 -2.52 -8.24
N GLY A 75 -14.59 -3.23 -7.15
CA GLY A 75 -13.46 -2.95 -6.25
C GLY A 75 -12.10 -3.45 -6.77
N ASN A 76 -12.03 -3.86 -8.04
CA ASN A 76 -10.95 -4.60 -8.69
C ASN A 76 -9.54 -4.26 -8.17
N ASN A 77 -8.99 -5.17 -7.36
CA ASN A 77 -7.64 -5.02 -6.82
C ASN A 77 -6.92 -6.35 -6.98
N GLU A 78 -5.96 -6.42 -7.89
CA GLU A 78 -5.22 -7.66 -8.24
C GLU A 78 -4.54 -8.36 -7.04
N ASP A 79 -4.42 -7.63 -5.93
CA ASP A 79 -3.81 -8.06 -4.66
C ASP A 79 -4.79 -8.74 -3.69
N VAL A 80 -6.04 -8.96 -4.12
CA VAL A 80 -7.09 -9.65 -3.37
C VAL A 80 -7.49 -10.90 -4.14
N GLY A 81 -7.43 -12.06 -3.49
CA GLY A 81 -8.00 -13.31 -4.00
C GLY A 81 -9.32 -13.58 -3.30
N TYR A 82 -10.43 -13.54 -4.02
CA TYR A 82 -11.75 -13.86 -3.50
C TYR A 82 -12.26 -15.16 -4.10
N TYR A 83 -12.73 -16.06 -3.25
CA TYR A 83 -13.39 -17.29 -3.63
C TYR A 83 -14.70 -17.44 -2.87
N SER A 84 -15.73 -17.84 -3.58
CA SER A 84 -16.96 -18.29 -2.95
C SER A 84 -17.64 -19.36 -3.78
N ALA A 85 -18.42 -20.19 -3.10
CA ALA A 85 -19.13 -21.28 -3.73
C ALA A 85 -20.45 -21.59 -3.02
N ILE A 86 -21.42 -22.07 -3.80
CA ILE A 86 -22.66 -22.67 -3.32
C ILE A 86 -22.52 -24.19 -3.47
N ILE A 87 -22.71 -24.89 -2.36
CA ILE A 87 -22.53 -26.34 -2.25
C ILE A 87 -23.86 -26.97 -1.89
N ASP A 88 -24.28 -27.98 -2.65
CA ASP A 88 -25.46 -28.78 -2.38
C ASP A 88 -25.11 -29.94 -1.44
N VAL A 89 -25.59 -29.86 -0.20
CA VAL A 89 -25.34 -30.88 0.83
C VAL A 89 -26.10 -32.17 0.53
N ARG A 90 -27.27 -32.09 -0.12
CA ARG A 90 -28.11 -33.25 -0.45
C ARG A 90 -27.46 -34.10 -1.55
N ASN A 91 -26.75 -33.46 -2.46
CA ASN A 91 -26.08 -34.13 -3.58
C ASN A 91 -24.58 -34.36 -3.29
N ASN A 92 -24.26 -34.93 -2.13
CA ASN A 92 -22.90 -35.31 -1.74
C ASN A 92 -21.89 -34.15 -1.83
N TYR A 93 -22.29 -32.96 -1.39
CA TYR A 93 -21.47 -31.74 -1.41
C TYR A 93 -21.03 -31.31 -2.82
N SER A 94 -21.86 -31.52 -3.84
CA SER A 94 -21.58 -31.03 -5.19
C SER A 94 -21.56 -29.51 -5.24
N VAL A 95 -20.62 -28.94 -5.98
CA VAL A 95 -20.52 -27.49 -6.19
C VAL A 95 -21.52 -27.07 -7.26
N LEU A 96 -22.55 -26.32 -6.87
CA LEU A 96 -23.56 -25.79 -7.79
C LEU A 96 -23.07 -24.53 -8.51
N LEU A 97 -22.35 -23.66 -7.79
CA LEU A 97 -21.85 -22.42 -8.34
C LEU A 97 -20.53 -22.07 -7.65
N GLU A 98 -19.51 -21.67 -8.40
CA GLU A 98 -18.25 -21.18 -7.84
C GLU A 98 -17.79 -19.92 -8.57
N THR A 99 -17.10 -19.04 -7.83
CA THR A 99 -16.59 -17.75 -8.34
C THR A 99 -15.75 -17.94 -9.58
N ARG A 100 -16.15 -17.28 -10.66
CA ARG A 100 -15.46 -17.23 -11.96
C ARG A 100 -15.78 -15.90 -12.65
N ASP A 101 -15.01 -15.55 -13.67
CA ASP A 101 -15.32 -14.42 -14.57
C ASP A 101 -16.70 -14.59 -15.20
N PHE A 102 -17.47 -13.50 -15.26
CA PHE A 102 -18.78 -13.48 -15.91
C PHE A 102 -19.05 -12.12 -16.56
N LEU A 103 -20.04 -12.07 -17.45
CA LEU A 103 -20.59 -10.81 -17.92
C LEU A 103 -21.97 -10.60 -17.31
N GLU A 104 -22.21 -9.39 -16.82
CA GLU A 104 -23.53 -8.90 -16.48
C GLU A 104 -24.14 -8.22 -17.70
N VAL A 105 -25.29 -8.72 -18.15
CA VAL A 105 -26.00 -8.25 -19.33
C VAL A 105 -27.29 -7.56 -18.87
N SER A 106 -27.42 -6.29 -19.21
CA SER A 106 -28.68 -5.56 -19.05
C SER A 106 -29.62 -5.91 -20.20
N TYR A 107 -30.67 -6.66 -19.89
CA TYR A 107 -31.69 -7.16 -20.82
C TYR A 107 -32.93 -6.25 -20.80
N TYR A 108 -33.36 -5.81 -21.99
CA TYR A 108 -34.73 -5.35 -22.24
C TYR A 108 -35.38 -6.41 -23.14
N GLY A 109 -36.63 -6.75 -22.85
CA GLY A 109 -37.36 -7.86 -23.45
C GLY A 109 -37.46 -7.90 -24.97
N GLU A 110 -38.20 -8.90 -25.46
CA GLU A 110 -38.66 -8.90 -26.85
C GLU A 110 -39.30 -7.54 -27.20
N ILE A 111 -39.01 -7.07 -28.41
CA ILE A 111 -39.71 -5.94 -29.00
C ILE A 111 -41.09 -6.48 -29.40
N GLU A 112 -42.14 -6.16 -28.64
CA GLU A 112 -43.48 -6.29 -29.21
C GLU A 112 -43.63 -5.21 -30.28
N HIS A 113 -43.89 -5.64 -31.51
CA HIS A 113 -44.42 -4.78 -32.55
C HIS A 113 -45.86 -4.45 -32.17
N GLU A 114 -46.10 -3.29 -31.57
CA GLU A 114 -47.47 -2.79 -31.40
C GLU A 114 -47.80 -1.87 -32.57
N THR A 115 -48.60 -2.38 -33.51
CA THR A 115 -49.18 -1.54 -34.56
C THR A 115 -50.43 -0.89 -34.00
N TYR A 116 -50.39 0.42 -33.78
CA TYR A 116 -51.58 1.19 -33.42
C TYR A 116 -51.87 2.25 -34.48
N THR A 117 -53.15 2.55 -34.63
CA THR A 117 -53.64 3.58 -35.54
C THR A 117 -53.94 4.83 -34.73
N ASP A 118 -53.31 5.96 -35.07
CA ASP A 118 -53.60 7.23 -34.40
C ASP A 118 -55.02 7.73 -34.70
N SER A 119 -55.40 8.81 -34.02
CA SER A 119 -56.71 9.46 -34.21
C SER A 119 -56.96 10.00 -35.62
N ASP A 120 -55.91 10.12 -36.46
CA ASP A 120 -55.98 10.55 -37.85
C ASP A 120 -55.99 9.37 -38.84
N GLY A 121 -56.04 8.13 -38.34
CA GLY A 121 -56.07 6.93 -39.18
C GLY A 121 -54.69 6.53 -39.73
N ARG A 122 -53.60 7.10 -39.23
CA ARG A 122 -52.24 6.75 -39.66
C ARG A 122 -51.72 5.60 -38.81
N PHE A 123 -51.15 4.61 -39.49
CA PHE A 123 -50.45 3.50 -38.84
C PHE A 123 -49.11 3.99 -38.33
N HIS A 124 -48.88 3.84 -37.03
CA HIS A 124 -47.56 3.98 -36.43
C HIS A 124 -47.06 2.57 -36.09
N ASP A 125 -45.79 2.35 -36.39
CA ASP A 125 -45.08 1.13 -36.10
C ASP A 125 -44.05 1.48 -35.02
N ASP A 126 -44.44 1.28 -33.76
CA ASP A 126 -43.57 1.57 -32.62
C ASP A 126 -43.07 0.26 -32.02
N ASN A 127 -41.74 0.18 -31.88
CA ASN A 127 -41.07 -0.87 -31.14
C ASN A 127 -41.19 -0.57 -29.65
N ILE A 128 -42.12 -1.21 -28.95
CA ILE A 128 -42.31 -0.99 -27.52
C ILE A 128 -41.46 -2.01 -26.75
N PRO A 129 -40.47 -1.59 -25.95
CA PRO A 129 -39.73 -2.50 -25.08
C PRO A 129 -40.65 -2.93 -23.92
N VAL A 130 -40.99 -4.21 -23.84
CA VAL A 130 -42.04 -4.69 -22.91
C VAL A 130 -41.53 -5.12 -21.53
N ILE A 131 -40.22 -5.19 -21.28
CA ILE A 131 -39.69 -5.68 -19.99
C ILE A 131 -38.78 -4.63 -19.34
N PRO A 132 -38.99 -4.29 -18.04
CA PRO A 132 -38.05 -3.45 -17.31
C PRO A 132 -36.66 -4.09 -17.31
N ARG A 133 -35.61 -3.28 -17.36
CA ARG A 133 -34.19 -3.70 -17.34
C ARG A 133 -33.96 -4.82 -16.33
N THR A 134 -33.86 -6.07 -16.79
CA THR A 134 -33.50 -7.22 -15.95
C THR A 134 -32.02 -7.51 -16.15
N GLU A 135 -31.28 -7.68 -15.06
CA GLU A 135 -29.88 -8.14 -15.13
C GLU A 135 -29.86 -9.65 -15.31
N ARG A 136 -29.17 -10.12 -16.35
CA ARG A 136 -28.86 -11.53 -16.58
C ARG A 136 -27.36 -11.72 -16.61
N TYR A 137 -26.90 -12.92 -16.32
CA TYR A 137 -25.49 -13.25 -16.21
C TYR A 137 -25.11 -14.31 -17.25
N LEU A 138 -23.90 -14.25 -17.78
CA LEU A 138 -23.40 -15.28 -18.69
C LEU A 138 -21.95 -15.63 -18.38
N PHE A 139 -21.63 -16.89 -18.62
CA PHE A 139 -20.28 -17.42 -18.57
C PHE A 139 -19.81 -17.77 -19.98
N THR A 140 -18.50 -17.72 -20.20
CA THR A 140 -17.86 -18.13 -21.44
C THR A 140 -17.26 -19.54 -21.29
N ASP A 141 -17.17 -20.30 -22.39
CA ASP A 141 -16.58 -21.67 -22.42
C ASP A 141 -15.08 -21.71 -22.04
N GLY A 142 -14.45 -20.56 -21.83
CA GLY A 142 -13.05 -20.41 -21.45
C GLY A 142 -12.80 -19.13 -20.65
N PRO A 143 -11.56 -18.93 -20.17
CA PRO A 143 -11.19 -17.70 -19.49
C PRO A 143 -11.40 -16.48 -20.39
N MET A 144 -11.93 -15.42 -19.80
CA MET A 144 -12.27 -14.18 -20.48
C MET A 144 -11.03 -13.29 -20.59
N ASP A 145 -10.16 -13.61 -21.54
CA ASP A 145 -8.97 -12.81 -21.85
C ASP A 145 -9.32 -11.76 -22.91
N LEU A 146 -9.88 -10.64 -22.44
CA LEU A 146 -10.30 -9.51 -23.29
C LEU A 146 -9.20 -8.45 -23.37
N THR A 147 -8.99 -7.91 -24.57
CA THR A 147 -8.11 -6.74 -24.78
C THR A 147 -8.77 -5.47 -24.24
N GLU A 148 -7.98 -4.41 -24.02
CA GLU A 148 -8.52 -3.10 -23.61
C GLU A 148 -9.54 -2.56 -24.63
N GLU A 149 -9.31 -2.78 -25.93
CA GLU A 149 -10.23 -2.37 -26.99
C GLU A 149 -11.54 -3.18 -26.98
N GLU A 150 -11.47 -4.49 -26.71
CA GLU A 150 -12.66 -5.33 -26.55
C GLU A 150 -13.45 -4.96 -25.30
N MET A 151 -12.77 -4.61 -24.21
CA MET A 151 -13.36 -4.10 -22.98
C MET A 151 -14.12 -2.78 -23.23
N ASP A 152 -13.50 -1.84 -23.94
CA ASP A 152 -14.13 -0.58 -24.35
C ASP A 152 -15.29 -0.79 -25.35
N ALA A 153 -15.25 -1.84 -26.16
CA ALA A 153 -16.34 -2.21 -27.06
C ALA A 153 -17.57 -2.76 -26.30
N LEU A 154 -17.35 -3.44 -25.17
CA LEU A 154 -18.41 -3.90 -24.28
C LEU A 154 -18.99 -2.76 -23.43
N TYR A 155 -18.17 -1.76 -23.05
CA TYR A 155 -18.55 -0.71 -22.12
C TYR A 155 -18.30 0.71 -22.68
N PRO A 156 -19.30 1.60 -22.81
CA PRO A 156 -20.75 1.46 -22.93
C PRO A 156 -21.20 1.63 -24.40
N THR A 157 -20.32 1.34 -25.38
CA THR A 157 -20.50 1.72 -26.79
C THR A 157 -21.31 0.73 -27.63
N LEU A 158 -21.91 -0.30 -27.00
CA LEU A 158 -22.90 -1.19 -27.62
C LEU A 158 -22.41 -1.96 -28.84
N ARG A 159 -21.11 -2.26 -28.91
CA ARG A 159 -20.50 -3.02 -30.02
C ARG A 159 -20.47 -4.53 -29.78
N GLY A 160 -21.07 -4.99 -28.68
CA GLY A 160 -21.31 -6.39 -28.37
C GLY A 160 -22.71 -6.84 -28.80
N SER A 161 -22.83 -8.04 -29.39
CA SER A 161 -24.11 -8.69 -29.68
C SER A 161 -24.07 -10.16 -29.28
N ILE A 162 -25.19 -10.70 -28.82
CA ILE A 162 -25.34 -12.14 -28.54
C ILE A 162 -26.25 -12.73 -29.62
N THR A 163 -25.82 -13.85 -30.20
CA THR A 163 -26.57 -14.54 -31.25
C THR A 163 -26.74 -16.01 -30.90
N ASN A 164 -27.88 -16.60 -31.29
CA ASN A 164 -28.21 -18.01 -31.10
C ASN A 164 -28.15 -18.48 -29.63
N ALA A 165 -28.41 -17.57 -28.68
CA ALA A 165 -28.40 -17.90 -27.27
C ALA A 165 -29.79 -18.20 -26.73
N LYS A 166 -29.81 -18.99 -25.65
CA LYS A 166 -30.98 -19.22 -24.82
C LYS A 166 -30.81 -18.48 -23.51
N CYS A 167 -31.90 -18.19 -22.84
CA CYS A 167 -31.84 -17.52 -21.55
C CYS A 167 -33.04 -17.84 -20.67
N ASP A 168 -32.80 -17.73 -19.37
CA ASP A 168 -33.79 -17.82 -18.31
C ASP A 168 -33.72 -16.56 -17.43
N ASP A 169 -34.48 -16.49 -16.35
CA ASP A 169 -34.55 -15.30 -15.50
C ASP A 169 -33.22 -14.91 -14.81
N ILE A 170 -32.17 -15.73 -14.90
CA ILE A 170 -30.84 -15.47 -14.34
C ILE A 170 -29.75 -15.53 -15.41
N TRP A 171 -29.81 -16.51 -16.31
CA TRP A 171 -28.69 -16.93 -17.15
C TRP A 171 -28.94 -16.65 -18.64
N ILE A 172 -27.85 -16.39 -19.35
CA ILE A 172 -27.75 -16.56 -20.81
C ILE A 172 -26.75 -17.69 -21.07
N TYR A 173 -27.15 -18.69 -21.84
CA TYR A 173 -26.39 -19.90 -22.10
C TYR A 173 -26.58 -20.37 -23.54
N GLU A 174 -25.61 -21.12 -24.05
CA GLU A 174 -25.51 -21.53 -25.45
C GLU A 174 -25.44 -20.31 -26.41
N GLY A 175 -24.86 -20.46 -27.59
CA GLY A 175 -24.70 -19.36 -28.55
C GLY A 175 -23.38 -18.60 -28.43
N GLU A 176 -23.36 -17.38 -28.96
CA GLU A 176 -22.13 -16.67 -29.28
C GLU A 176 -22.20 -15.19 -28.90
N LEU A 177 -21.20 -14.70 -28.16
CA LEU A 177 -20.96 -13.29 -27.93
C LEU A 177 -20.01 -12.74 -29.01
N ASN A 178 -20.48 -11.80 -29.80
CA ASN A 178 -19.72 -11.12 -30.84
C ASN A 178 -19.34 -9.72 -30.36
N ILE A 179 -18.03 -9.46 -30.24
CA ILE A 179 -17.47 -8.17 -29.83
C ILE A 179 -16.85 -7.51 -31.06
N SER A 180 -17.37 -6.34 -31.45
CA SER A 180 -16.85 -5.58 -32.59
C SER A 180 -15.81 -4.55 -32.14
N ALA A 181 -14.54 -4.87 -32.32
CA ALA A 181 -13.39 -4.01 -32.03
C ALA A 181 -12.77 -3.49 -33.35
N PRO A 182 -11.87 -2.48 -33.31
CA PRO A 182 -11.23 -1.93 -34.51
C PRO A 182 -10.44 -2.95 -35.35
N ASP A 183 -9.94 -4.02 -34.71
CA ASP A 183 -9.15 -5.09 -35.30
C ASP A 183 -10.00 -6.24 -35.89
N GLY A 184 -11.30 -6.28 -35.60
CA GLY A 184 -12.23 -7.24 -36.16
C GLY A 184 -13.41 -7.56 -35.23
N ILE A 185 -14.14 -8.62 -35.59
CA ILE A 185 -15.18 -9.19 -34.74
C ILE A 185 -14.60 -10.42 -34.07
N ARG A 186 -14.56 -10.42 -32.74
CA ARG A 186 -14.23 -11.61 -31.95
C ARG A 186 -15.53 -12.29 -31.52
N THR A 187 -15.62 -13.58 -31.82
CA THR A 187 -16.73 -14.43 -31.38
C THR A 187 -16.27 -15.29 -30.22
N ILE A 188 -16.96 -15.19 -29.08
CA ILE A 188 -16.70 -15.95 -27.87
C ILE A 188 -17.90 -16.87 -27.61
N PRO A 189 -17.70 -18.20 -27.57
CA PRO A 189 -18.79 -19.12 -27.26
C PRO A 189 -19.26 -18.95 -25.81
N ILE A 190 -20.59 -18.87 -25.66
CA ILE A 190 -21.27 -18.80 -24.37
C ILE A 190 -21.38 -20.23 -23.83
N ALA A 191 -21.08 -20.39 -22.54
CA ALA A 191 -21.10 -21.68 -21.88
C ALA A 191 -22.46 -22.39 -22.01
N THR A 192 -22.43 -23.70 -22.17
CA THR A 192 -23.65 -24.52 -22.19
C THR A 192 -24.25 -24.64 -20.78
N TYR A 193 -25.56 -24.93 -20.70
CA TYR A 193 -26.29 -25.04 -19.43
C TYR A 193 -25.65 -26.03 -18.44
N ASP A 194 -25.15 -27.17 -18.93
CA ASP A 194 -24.47 -28.18 -18.11
C ASP A 194 -23.16 -27.67 -17.48
N GLN A 195 -22.47 -26.70 -18.10
CA GLN A 195 -21.28 -26.08 -17.51
C GLN A 195 -21.60 -25.06 -16.41
N VAL A 196 -22.88 -24.65 -16.33
CA VAL A 196 -23.45 -23.82 -15.27
C VAL A 196 -24.06 -24.70 -14.15
N ASP A 197 -23.92 -26.04 -14.25
CA ASP A 197 -24.36 -27.09 -13.31
C ASP A 197 -25.61 -26.74 -12.49
N THR A 198 -26.76 -26.84 -13.15
CA THR A 198 -28.07 -26.62 -12.53
C THR A 198 -28.94 -27.83 -12.84
N SER A 199 -29.03 -28.74 -11.87
CA SER A 199 -29.90 -29.94 -11.85
C SER A 199 -31.41 -29.64 -11.88
N MET A 200 -31.80 -28.45 -12.35
CA MET A 200 -33.18 -27.96 -12.42
C MET A 200 -33.64 -27.87 -13.87
N GLU A 201 -34.81 -28.42 -14.16
CA GLU A 201 -35.53 -28.19 -15.42
C GLU A 201 -36.11 -26.78 -15.40
N VAL A 202 -35.67 -25.93 -16.33
CA VAL A 202 -36.12 -24.53 -16.43
C VAL A 202 -36.80 -24.34 -17.78
N PRO A 203 -37.98 -23.69 -17.83
CA PRO A 203 -38.58 -23.31 -19.10
C PRO A 203 -37.64 -22.32 -19.81
N MET A 204 -37.21 -22.69 -21.02
CA MET A 204 -36.27 -21.92 -21.81
C MET A 204 -37.03 -21.06 -22.82
N GLU A 205 -36.64 -19.80 -22.96
CA GLU A 205 -37.10 -18.92 -24.04
C GLU A 205 -35.95 -18.72 -25.03
N ASP A 206 -36.28 -18.61 -26.32
CA ASP A 206 -35.33 -18.23 -27.36
C ASP A 206 -34.98 -16.75 -27.19
N CYS A 207 -33.70 -16.42 -27.09
CA CYS A 207 -33.29 -15.07 -26.76
C CYS A 207 -32.89 -14.31 -28.01
N ILE A 208 -33.87 -13.66 -28.63
CA ILE A 208 -33.64 -12.65 -29.68
C ILE A 208 -33.51 -11.29 -28.98
N VAL A 209 -32.28 -10.90 -28.62
CA VAL A 209 -32.06 -9.83 -27.64
C VAL A 209 -31.45 -8.58 -28.26
N ARG A 210 -32.06 -7.43 -28.00
CA ARG A 210 -31.37 -6.14 -28.00
C ARG A 210 -30.66 -5.98 -26.66
N ILE A 211 -29.34 -6.06 -26.68
CA ILE A 211 -28.50 -5.82 -25.50
C ILE A 211 -28.24 -4.32 -25.43
N ASP A 212 -28.44 -3.69 -24.28
CA ASP A 212 -28.14 -2.27 -24.09
C ASP A 212 -26.83 -2.03 -23.33
N ASN A 213 -26.37 -3.00 -22.52
CA ASN A 213 -25.07 -2.94 -21.87
C ASN A 213 -24.55 -4.34 -21.51
N ILE A 214 -23.25 -4.55 -21.69
CA ILE A 214 -22.53 -5.74 -21.23
C ILE A 214 -21.42 -5.24 -20.31
N THR A 215 -21.53 -5.56 -19.02
CA THR A 215 -20.52 -5.20 -18.04
C THR A 215 -19.68 -6.42 -17.73
N PRO A 216 -18.40 -6.45 -18.13
CA PRO A 216 -17.49 -7.50 -17.72
C PRO A 216 -17.19 -7.42 -16.23
N CYS A 217 -17.49 -8.50 -15.51
CA CYS A 217 -17.27 -8.63 -14.08
C CYS A 217 -16.06 -9.55 -13.84
N PHE A 218 -14.87 -8.95 -13.89
CA PHE A 218 -13.66 -9.63 -13.44
C PHE A 218 -13.60 -9.56 -11.93
N MET A 219 -13.73 -10.71 -11.28
CA MET A 219 -13.46 -10.76 -9.84
C MET A 219 -11.98 -10.53 -9.64
N ALA A 220 -11.60 -9.92 -8.51
CA ALA A 220 -10.21 -9.60 -8.23
C ALA A 220 -9.27 -10.80 -8.54
N GLY A 221 -8.51 -10.68 -9.64
CA GLY A 221 -7.59 -11.73 -10.08
C GLY A 221 -8.17 -12.98 -10.75
N THR A 222 -9.33 -12.97 -11.42
CA THR A 222 -9.94 -14.21 -11.96
C THR A 222 -9.41 -14.78 -13.25
N GLY A 223 -8.39 -14.16 -13.87
CA GLY A 223 -7.55 -14.95 -14.75
C GLY A 223 -7.06 -16.18 -13.97
N ARG A 224 -7.33 -17.41 -14.43
CA ARG A 224 -6.85 -18.68 -13.80
C ARG A 224 -5.35 -18.67 -13.42
N LYS A 225 -4.59 -17.72 -13.94
CA LYS A 225 -3.18 -17.41 -13.65
C LYS A 225 -2.94 -16.62 -12.35
N ASN A 226 -3.94 -16.07 -11.67
CA ASN A 226 -3.70 -15.36 -10.42
C ASN A 226 -3.52 -16.36 -9.27
N ARG A 227 -2.36 -16.25 -8.64
CA ARG A 227 -1.95 -17.06 -7.51
C ARG A 227 -2.87 -16.90 -6.30
N LEU A 228 -3.43 -15.71 -6.08
CA LEU A 228 -4.24 -15.39 -4.90
C LEU A 228 -5.63 -16.01 -4.95
N TYR A 229 -6.29 -16.04 -6.11
CA TYR A 229 -7.55 -16.76 -6.28
C TYR A 229 -7.37 -18.26 -5.99
N ASN A 230 -6.33 -18.87 -6.55
CA ASN A 230 -6.03 -20.29 -6.31
C ASN A 230 -5.68 -20.55 -4.83
N GLU A 231 -4.98 -19.62 -4.17
CA GLU A 231 -4.72 -19.66 -2.73
C GLU A 231 -6.03 -19.58 -1.92
N ALA A 232 -6.94 -18.67 -2.28
CA ALA A 232 -8.25 -18.52 -1.65
C ALA A 232 -9.11 -19.77 -1.83
N ARG A 233 -9.20 -20.32 -3.05
CA ARG A 233 -9.93 -21.57 -3.34
C ARG A 233 -9.39 -22.73 -2.53
N SER A 234 -8.07 -22.93 -2.51
CA SER A 234 -7.44 -24.02 -1.74
C SER A 234 -7.68 -23.86 -0.24
N CYS A 235 -7.59 -22.64 0.30
CA CYS A 235 -7.87 -22.39 1.70
C CYS A 235 -9.36 -22.56 2.05
N ALA A 236 -10.26 -22.20 1.12
CA ALA A 236 -11.70 -22.39 1.27
C ALA A 236 -12.09 -23.85 1.36
N SER A 237 -11.49 -24.72 0.53
CA SER A 237 -11.72 -26.17 0.62
C SER A 237 -11.30 -26.72 1.99
N VAL A 238 -10.11 -26.35 2.49
CA VAL A 238 -9.64 -26.77 3.81
C VAL A 238 -10.55 -26.24 4.92
N PHE A 239 -11.00 -25.00 4.82
CA PHE A 239 -11.91 -24.39 5.79
C PHE A 239 -13.29 -25.06 5.80
N LEU A 240 -13.81 -25.41 4.62
CA LEU A 240 -15.04 -26.18 4.48
C LEU A 240 -14.90 -27.57 5.11
N ASP A 241 -13.82 -28.29 4.82
CA ASP A 241 -13.58 -29.61 5.40
C ASP A 241 -13.54 -29.54 6.94
N GLN A 242 -12.83 -28.53 7.48
CA GLN A 242 -12.81 -28.27 8.92
C GLN A 242 -14.20 -27.95 9.49
N TYR A 243 -15.04 -27.23 8.74
CA TYR A 243 -16.40 -26.91 9.16
C TYR A 243 -17.26 -28.17 9.20
N LEU A 244 -17.18 -29.01 8.15
CA LEU A 244 -17.90 -30.27 8.07
C LEU A 244 -17.48 -31.27 9.16
N ASP A 245 -16.20 -31.27 9.53
CA ASP A 245 -15.66 -32.07 10.64
C ASP A 245 -16.00 -31.50 12.03
N GLY A 246 -16.67 -30.35 12.11
CA GLY A 246 -17.02 -29.67 13.37
C GLY A 246 -15.83 -29.05 14.11
N LEU A 247 -14.71 -28.82 13.42
CA LEU A 247 -13.48 -28.23 13.97
C LEU A 247 -13.50 -26.70 13.96
N THR A 248 -14.36 -26.07 13.16
CA THR A 248 -14.57 -24.62 13.11
C THR A 248 -16.05 -24.28 13.08
N THR A 249 -16.39 -23.06 13.49
CA THR A 249 -17.72 -22.48 13.33
C THR A 249 -17.88 -21.88 11.93
N GLY A 250 -19.12 -21.84 11.42
CA GLY A 250 -19.44 -21.18 10.14
C GLY A 250 -19.48 -19.65 10.23
N GLU A 251 -19.37 -19.08 11.44
CA GLU A 251 -19.27 -17.64 11.66
C GLU A 251 -18.07 -17.01 10.93
N VAL A 252 -18.13 -15.69 10.74
CA VAL A 252 -17.04 -14.94 10.12
C VAL A 252 -15.77 -15.06 10.96
N THR A 253 -14.77 -15.75 10.41
CA THR A 253 -13.43 -15.91 10.99
C THR A 253 -12.45 -15.00 10.26
N PHE A 254 -11.53 -14.41 11.02
CA PHE A 254 -10.55 -13.47 10.48
C PHE A 254 -9.15 -13.68 11.06
N ASP A 255 -8.20 -13.99 10.19
CA ASP A 255 -6.78 -14.12 10.50
C ASP A 255 -6.03 -12.87 10.00
N ARG A 256 -5.62 -12.03 10.96
CA ARG A 256 -4.92 -10.75 10.71
C ARG A 256 -3.44 -11.00 10.58
N GLY A 257 -2.89 -10.80 9.38
CA GLY A 257 -1.45 -10.79 9.18
C GLY A 257 -0.90 -9.46 8.69
N ILE A 258 0.43 -9.40 8.69
CA ILE A 258 1.21 -8.32 8.06
C ILE A 258 1.43 -8.64 6.59
N LEU A 259 1.77 -9.90 6.29
CA LEU A 259 2.10 -10.37 4.94
C LEU A 259 0.89 -10.95 4.21
N THR A 260 0.06 -11.72 4.92
CA THR A 260 -1.14 -12.34 4.37
C THR A 260 -2.24 -12.20 5.40
N SER A 261 -3.41 -11.72 4.99
CA SER A 261 -4.62 -11.73 5.80
C SER A 261 -5.67 -12.59 5.14
N LYS A 262 -6.45 -13.30 5.95
CA LYS A 262 -7.47 -14.23 5.46
C LYS A 262 -8.78 -13.98 6.20
N ALA A 263 -9.88 -13.97 5.48
CA ALA A 263 -11.21 -13.90 6.04
C ALA A 263 -12.05 -15.03 5.44
N SER A 264 -12.87 -15.69 6.26
CA SER A 264 -13.72 -16.77 5.80
C SER A 264 -15.01 -16.90 6.59
N ALA A 265 -16.07 -17.35 5.91
CA ALA A 265 -17.37 -17.61 6.50
C ALA A 265 -18.06 -18.76 5.77
N VAL A 266 -18.87 -19.53 6.50
CA VAL A 266 -19.81 -20.50 5.91
C VAL A 266 -21.22 -20.10 6.33
N TYR A 267 -22.04 -19.75 5.36
CA TYR A 267 -23.45 -19.51 5.56
C TYR A 267 -24.25 -20.78 5.26
N VAL A 268 -25.14 -21.14 6.19
CA VAL A 268 -26.03 -22.30 6.05
C VAL A 268 -27.38 -21.82 5.56
N ALA A 269 -27.72 -22.18 4.32
CA ALA A 269 -28.96 -21.79 3.68
C ALA A 269 -29.98 -22.94 3.68
N ASN A 270 -31.27 -22.59 3.60
CA ASN A 270 -32.39 -23.53 3.46
C ASN A 270 -32.35 -24.68 4.49
N GLY A 271 -32.18 -24.36 5.77
CA GLY A 271 -32.19 -25.36 6.84
C GLY A 271 -31.02 -26.36 6.83
N GLY A 272 -29.98 -26.12 6.04
CA GLY A 272 -28.81 -27.02 5.93
C GLY A 272 -28.62 -27.66 4.56
N ASP A 273 -29.53 -27.44 3.62
CA ASP A 273 -29.44 -28.06 2.30
C ASP A 273 -28.36 -27.47 1.42
N TYR A 274 -28.04 -26.19 1.63
CA TYR A 274 -27.01 -25.49 0.88
C TYR A 274 -26.02 -24.83 1.82
N LEU A 275 -24.73 -24.95 1.50
CA LEU A 275 -23.66 -24.23 2.15
C LEU A 275 -23.11 -23.18 1.20
N ILE A 276 -22.94 -21.97 1.71
CA ILE A 276 -22.35 -20.87 0.97
C ILE A 276 -21.04 -20.52 1.64
N VAL A 277 -19.94 -20.79 0.96
CA VAL A 277 -18.59 -20.53 1.46
C VAL A 277 -18.11 -19.21 0.90
N PHE A 278 -17.57 -18.36 1.77
CA PHE A 278 -16.88 -17.14 1.42
C PHE A 278 -15.44 -17.21 1.93
N TYR A 279 -14.49 -16.85 1.08
CA TYR A 279 -13.08 -16.82 1.43
C TYR A 279 -12.37 -15.67 0.72
N SER A 280 -11.57 -14.91 1.46
CA SER A 280 -10.71 -13.86 0.92
C SER A 280 -9.28 -14.03 1.41
N VAL A 281 -8.32 -13.82 0.52
CA VAL A 281 -6.87 -13.79 0.80
C VAL A 281 -6.30 -12.49 0.27
N GLU A 282 -5.67 -11.72 1.14
CA GLU A 282 -5.08 -10.43 0.78
C GLU A 282 -3.60 -10.37 1.19
N LYS A 283 -2.82 -9.48 0.55
CA LYS A 283 -1.41 -9.21 0.89
C LYS A 283 -1.23 -7.76 1.40
N PRO A 284 -1.56 -7.47 2.68
CA PRO A 284 -1.67 -6.10 3.17
C PRO A 284 -0.39 -5.26 3.04
N LEU A 285 0.78 -5.83 3.37
CA LEU A 285 2.05 -5.11 3.24
C LEU A 285 2.33 -4.71 1.78
N TYR A 286 2.06 -5.59 0.82
CA TYR A 286 2.29 -5.30 -0.59
C TYR A 286 1.37 -4.17 -1.07
N MET A 287 0.07 -4.26 -0.76
CA MET A 287 -0.92 -3.22 -1.08
C MET A 287 -0.51 -1.87 -0.48
N VAL A 288 -0.13 -1.85 0.80
CA VAL A 288 0.30 -0.62 1.48
C VAL A 288 1.57 -0.01 0.86
N LEU A 289 2.54 -0.84 0.48
CA LEU A 289 3.77 -0.38 -0.16
C LEU A 289 3.49 0.21 -1.55
N ARG A 290 2.68 -0.48 -2.37
CA ARG A 290 2.30 -0.04 -3.71
C ARG A 290 1.53 1.28 -3.66
N ASP A 291 0.46 1.33 -2.86
CA ASP A 291 -0.46 2.46 -2.82
C ASP A 291 0.17 3.71 -2.17
N ASN A 292 1.20 3.53 -1.34
CA ASN A 292 1.87 4.62 -0.62
C ASN A 292 3.34 4.79 -1.05
N ILE A 293 3.74 4.26 -2.21
CA ILE A 293 5.14 4.29 -2.68
C ILE A 293 5.72 5.71 -2.69
N LYS A 294 4.90 6.70 -3.10
CA LYS A 294 5.27 8.13 -3.12
C LYS A 294 5.59 8.68 -1.73
N VAL A 295 4.88 8.23 -0.70
CA VAL A 295 5.12 8.61 0.69
C VAL A 295 6.45 8.05 1.18
N TYR A 296 6.75 6.78 0.87
CA TYR A 296 8.02 6.17 1.23
C TYR A 296 9.21 6.82 0.53
N ILE A 297 9.08 7.14 -0.77
CA ILE A 297 10.10 7.90 -1.52
C ILE A 297 10.32 9.28 -0.89
N GLY A 298 9.24 10.01 -0.58
CA GLY A 298 9.33 11.31 0.08
C GLY A 298 9.99 11.24 1.47
N ALA A 299 9.66 10.21 2.25
CA ALA A 299 10.27 9.97 3.55
C ALA A 299 11.77 9.69 3.43
N LEU A 300 12.19 8.88 2.46
CA LEU A 300 13.61 8.62 2.18
C LEU A 300 14.34 9.90 1.77
N ALA A 301 13.75 10.72 0.90
CA ALA A 301 14.34 12.00 0.50
C ALA A 301 14.51 12.95 1.71
N ALA A 302 13.50 13.05 2.57
CA ALA A 302 13.58 13.84 3.79
C ALA A 302 14.69 13.33 4.74
N LEU A 303 14.83 12.00 4.88
CA LEU A 303 15.90 11.38 5.65
C LEU A 303 17.29 11.79 5.12
N LEU A 304 17.49 11.74 3.80
CA LEU A 304 18.76 12.12 3.16
C LEU A 304 19.10 13.61 3.36
N ILE A 305 18.09 14.49 3.28
CA ILE A 305 18.27 15.92 3.55
C ILE A 305 18.71 16.15 5.00
N VAL A 306 18.03 15.52 5.96
CA VAL A 306 18.37 15.64 7.39
C VAL A 306 19.79 15.13 7.65
N GLN A 307 20.17 13.98 7.08
CA GLN A 307 21.54 13.46 7.20
C GLN A 307 22.57 14.42 6.59
N GLY A 308 22.29 15.00 5.43
CA GLY A 308 23.15 16.00 4.79
C GLY A 308 23.36 17.24 5.67
N LEU A 309 22.30 17.75 6.30
CA LEU A 309 22.37 18.87 7.24
C LEU A 309 23.22 18.53 8.47
N ILE A 310 23.05 17.33 9.05
CA ILE A 310 23.84 16.90 10.20
C ILE A 310 25.33 16.78 9.84
N ILE A 311 25.66 16.16 8.71
CA ILE A 311 27.05 16.03 8.25
C ILE A 311 27.68 17.42 8.04
N SER A 312 26.93 18.36 7.44
CA SER A 312 27.39 19.74 7.26
C SER A 312 27.65 20.44 8.60
N ALA A 313 26.73 20.31 9.56
CA ALA A 313 26.88 20.88 10.90
C ALA A 313 28.09 20.29 11.66
N VAL A 314 28.28 18.97 11.60
CA VAL A 314 29.44 18.29 12.22
C VAL A 314 30.75 18.72 11.55
N LYS A 315 30.77 18.85 10.21
CA LYS A 315 31.94 19.34 9.47
C LYS A 315 32.32 20.76 9.88
N LYS A 316 31.34 21.65 10.01
CA LYS A 316 31.55 23.04 10.48
C LYS A 316 32.11 23.05 11.91
N LEU A 317 31.49 22.32 12.83
CA LEU A 317 31.96 22.18 14.22
C LEU A 317 33.40 21.64 14.32
N TYR A 318 33.74 20.66 13.49
CA TYR A 318 35.09 20.11 13.43
C TYR A 318 36.11 21.15 12.96
N HIS A 319 35.76 21.97 11.95
CA HIS A 319 36.63 23.02 11.45
C HIS A 319 36.84 24.11 12.50
N ASP A 320 35.77 24.58 13.14
CA ASP A 320 35.83 25.60 14.20
C ASP A 320 36.70 25.12 15.37
N GLN A 321 36.60 23.84 15.74
CA GLN A 321 37.41 23.25 16.80
C GLN A 321 38.88 23.10 16.41
N LYS A 322 39.16 22.73 15.16
CA LYS A 322 40.53 22.65 14.63
C LYS A 322 41.18 24.03 14.63
N ASP A 323 40.47 25.05 14.16
CA ASP A 323 40.95 26.43 14.13
C ASP A 323 41.21 26.97 15.53
N PHE A 324 40.34 26.67 16.48
CA PHE A 324 40.55 27.02 17.88
C PHE A 324 41.82 26.36 18.44
N GLU A 325 42.05 25.08 18.16
CA GLU A 325 43.24 24.37 18.63
C GLU A 325 44.53 24.90 18.00
N ILE A 326 44.52 25.21 16.70
CA ILE A 326 45.66 25.82 16.01
C ILE A 326 45.99 27.18 16.64
N ARG A 327 44.98 28.05 16.81
CA ARG A 327 45.16 29.38 17.44
C ARG A 327 45.66 29.26 18.87
N SER A 328 45.14 28.29 19.63
CA SER A 328 45.61 28.05 21.00
C SER A 328 47.07 27.62 21.03
N ARG A 329 47.49 26.71 20.14
CA ARG A 329 48.90 26.26 20.06
C ARG A 329 49.83 27.39 19.64
N GLN A 330 49.44 28.19 18.65
CA GLN A 330 50.20 29.37 18.22
C GLN A 330 50.34 30.36 19.37
N LEU A 331 49.25 30.70 20.07
CA LEU A 331 49.29 31.59 21.23
C LEU A 331 50.24 31.07 22.33
N THR A 332 50.16 29.78 22.66
CA THR A 332 51.07 29.18 23.67
C THR A 332 52.52 29.24 23.21
N TYR A 333 52.80 28.99 21.93
CA TYR A 333 54.15 29.08 21.37
C TYR A 333 54.67 30.51 21.40
N ASP A 334 53.86 31.49 21.01
CA ASP A 334 54.22 32.91 21.00
C ASP A 334 54.53 33.40 22.43
N ILE A 335 53.67 33.06 23.40
CA ILE A 335 53.92 33.35 24.83
C ILE A 335 55.24 32.73 25.29
N ALA A 336 55.49 31.46 24.97
CA ALA A 336 56.71 30.77 25.37
C ALA A 336 57.96 31.40 24.72
N SER A 337 57.87 31.79 23.45
CA SER A 337 58.95 32.46 22.71
C SER A 337 59.25 33.84 23.29
N ASP A 338 58.21 34.63 23.58
CA ASP A 338 58.35 35.98 24.10
C ASP A 338 58.84 36.02 25.56
N LEU A 339 58.53 35.00 26.37
CA LEU A 339 59.09 34.86 27.72
C LEU A 339 60.53 34.31 27.72
N LYS A 340 60.90 33.48 26.74
CA LYS A 340 62.23 32.88 26.67
C LYS A 340 63.34 33.91 26.43
N LYS A 341 63.09 34.93 25.60
CA LYS A 341 64.06 35.99 25.29
C LYS A 341 64.51 36.79 26.53
N PRO A 342 63.61 37.39 27.32
CA PRO A 342 63.99 38.14 28.52
C PRO A 342 64.57 37.22 29.61
N LEU A 343 64.09 35.98 29.76
CA LEU A 343 64.72 34.99 30.66
C LEU A 343 66.17 34.71 30.27
N THR A 344 66.46 34.55 28.97
CA THR A 344 67.82 34.31 28.47
C THR A 344 68.73 35.52 28.73
N ARG A 345 68.21 36.75 28.52
CA ARG A 345 68.96 37.99 28.81
C ARG A 345 69.21 38.16 30.31
N THR A 346 68.20 37.91 31.13
CA THR A 346 68.28 37.97 32.59
C THR A 346 69.34 37.01 33.10
N LYS A 347 69.34 35.75 32.62
CA LYS A 347 70.40 34.79 32.93
C LYS A 347 71.79 35.30 32.56
N SER A 348 71.94 35.88 31.37
CA SER A 348 73.22 36.46 30.94
C SER A 348 73.67 37.66 31.78
N TYR A 349 72.73 38.46 32.30
CA TYR A 349 73.02 39.58 33.18
C TYR A 349 73.39 39.12 34.59
N ILE A 350 72.75 38.06 35.10
CA ILE A 350 73.09 37.44 36.38
C ILE A 350 74.50 36.84 36.32
N GLU A 351 74.81 36.05 35.29
CA GLU A 351 76.14 35.46 35.11
C GLU A 351 77.24 36.53 35.03
N ARG A 352 76.96 37.67 34.38
CA ARG A 352 77.89 38.82 34.30
C ARG A 352 77.96 39.64 35.58
N TRP A 353 76.89 39.67 36.36
CA TRP A 353 76.84 40.35 37.67
C TRP A 353 77.66 39.59 38.71
N GLU A 354 77.56 38.26 38.73
CA GLU A 354 78.34 37.38 39.61
C GLU A 354 79.84 37.44 39.30
N ALA A 355 80.23 37.58 38.02
CA ALA A 355 81.62 37.60 37.59
C ALA A 355 82.32 38.98 37.66
N CYS A 356 81.66 40.03 38.16
CA CYS A 356 82.19 41.40 38.16
C CYS A 356 82.52 41.86 39.58
N ASP A 357 83.74 42.32 39.88
CA ASP A 357 84.12 42.82 41.22
C ASP A 357 83.86 44.33 41.43
N ASP A 358 83.42 45.03 40.39
CA ASP A 358 83.17 46.47 40.42
C ASP A 358 81.73 46.77 40.86
N ASP A 359 81.57 47.34 42.06
CA ASP A 359 80.27 47.67 42.66
C ASP A 359 79.39 48.60 41.80
N LYS A 360 79.98 49.51 41.01
CA LYS A 360 79.22 50.37 40.10
C LYS A 360 78.67 49.58 38.90
N LYS A 361 79.44 48.61 38.40
CA LYS A 361 78.97 47.72 37.32
C LYS A 361 77.94 46.72 37.83
N LYS A 362 78.08 46.24 39.07
CA LYS A 362 77.07 45.41 39.74
C LYS A 362 75.71 46.11 39.83
N GLN A 363 75.68 47.38 40.26
CA GLN A 363 74.42 48.15 40.27
C GLN A 363 73.79 48.28 38.88
N ASN A 364 74.60 48.46 37.84
CA ASN A 364 74.12 48.58 36.47
C ASN A 364 73.51 47.27 35.92
N TYR A 365 74.09 46.11 36.25
CA TYR A 365 73.51 44.81 35.89
C TYR A 365 72.26 44.48 36.71
N SER A 366 72.23 44.82 38.00
CA SER A 366 71.04 44.68 38.85
C SER A 366 69.85 45.47 38.28
N LYS A 367 70.08 46.72 37.83
CA LYS A 367 69.04 47.51 37.16
C LYS A 367 68.52 46.84 35.89
N LYS A 368 69.40 46.30 35.05
CA LYS A 368 69.02 45.59 33.82
C LYS A 368 68.26 44.28 34.08
N ILE A 369 68.55 43.60 35.19
CA ILE A 369 67.80 42.41 35.63
C ILE A 369 66.39 42.82 36.04
N ILE A 370 66.25 43.89 36.84
CA ILE A 370 64.93 44.41 37.26
C ILE A 370 64.13 44.85 36.02
N ASP A 371 64.74 45.59 35.09
CA ASP A 371 64.07 46.05 33.87
C ASP A 371 63.55 44.89 33.00
N GLU A 372 64.30 43.79 32.86
CA GLU A 372 63.85 42.60 32.11
C GLU A 372 62.79 41.79 32.87
N VAL A 373 62.84 41.76 34.22
CA VAL A 373 61.79 41.15 35.06
C VAL A 373 60.48 41.94 34.99
N ASP A 374 60.54 43.27 35.03
CA ASP A 374 59.39 44.15 34.86
C ASP A 374 58.79 43.99 33.46
N SER A 375 59.64 43.91 32.42
CA SER A 375 59.21 43.62 31.04
C SER A 375 58.50 42.26 30.91
N MET A 376 58.97 41.22 31.61
CA MET A 376 58.29 39.93 31.70
C MET A 376 56.95 40.04 32.42
N SER A 377 56.90 40.77 33.54
CA SER A 377 55.68 41.01 34.32
C SER A 377 54.62 41.74 33.51
N ASP A 378 55.00 42.77 32.75
CA ASP A 378 54.14 43.50 31.83
C ASP A 378 53.59 42.61 30.71
N THR A 379 54.45 41.74 30.17
CA THR A 379 54.08 40.79 29.11
C THR A 379 53.04 39.78 29.63
N VAL A 380 53.28 39.20 30.81
CA VAL A 380 52.31 38.31 31.48
C VAL A 380 51.01 39.05 31.82
N SER A 381 51.10 40.28 32.31
CA SER A 381 49.93 41.12 32.63
C SER A 381 49.09 41.45 31.39
N LYS A 382 49.73 41.72 30.25
CA LYS A 382 49.05 41.91 28.95
C LYS A 382 48.39 40.62 28.46
N PHE A 383 49.01 39.46 28.65
CA PHE A 383 48.40 38.18 28.29
C PHE A 383 47.21 37.83 29.19
N LEU A 384 47.30 38.10 30.50
CA LEU A 384 46.21 37.87 31.47
C LEU A 384 45.03 38.83 31.24
N SER A 385 45.30 40.11 30.98
CA SER A 385 44.24 41.09 30.67
C SER A 385 43.54 40.73 29.36
N SER A 386 44.29 40.35 28.33
CA SER A 386 43.75 39.86 27.05
C SER A 386 42.95 38.56 27.21
N GLY A 387 43.35 37.66 28.12
CA GLY A 387 42.60 36.46 28.48
C GLY A 387 41.29 36.77 29.23
N SER A 388 41.30 37.75 30.13
CA SER A 388 40.12 38.16 30.91
C SER A 388 39.06 38.87 30.06
N VAL A 389 39.48 39.67 29.07
CA VAL A 389 38.58 40.36 28.12
C VAL A 389 37.90 39.37 27.17
N ARG A 390 38.54 38.24 26.85
CA ARG A 390 37.97 37.19 25.99
C ARG A 390 36.89 36.35 26.68
N ASN A 391 36.96 36.17 28.00
CA ASN A 391 35.94 35.45 28.78
C ASN A 391 34.66 36.25 29.01
N LYS A 392 34.67 37.58 28.82
CA LYS A 392 33.48 38.44 28.95
C LYS A 392 32.64 38.58 27.67
N ARG A 393 33.12 38.08 26.52
CA ARG A 393 32.44 38.22 25.21
C ARG A 393 31.91 36.88 24.66
N ARG A 394 31.84 35.83 25.48
CA ARG A 394 31.35 34.51 25.07
C ARG A 394 29.97 34.24 25.63
#